data_AF-A0A1S4C6F8-F1
#
_entry.id   AF-A0A1S4C6F8-F1
#
_cell.length_a   1.000
_cell.length_b   1.000
_cell.length_c   1.000
_cell.angle_alpha   90.00
_cell.angle_beta   90.00
_cell.angle_gamma   90.00
#
_symmetry.space_group_name_H-M   'P 1'
#
loop_
_entity.id
_entity.type
_entity.pdbx_description
1 polymer ?
#
loop_
_entity_poly.entity_id
_entity_poly.type
_entity_poly.pdbx_seq_one_letter_code
_entity_poly.pdbx_strand_id
1 'polypeptide(L)'
;MIGEHLIKKKLVEFKKFSIPIRGEEFIKKSIEKKRKDYKCDLKTMYVTKYKTKDALMKNRPSHIPMDQWIGLTSYWLSDKAKKRSQANRISRAKQKMPHTGGSKSIATLMNEKAIDGIEPTREEVYILTHTMRKDGKPPDEESSNTIVHDANSGNKQATQAPRMPSVTSSSFFSQGQTAF
;
A
#
# COMPACT_ATOMS: atom_id res chain seq x y z
N MET A 1 6.72 -25.82 4.72
CA MET A 1 5.74 -25.29 3.73
C MET A 1 6.42 -25.12 2.38
N ILE A 2 5.97 -25.82 1.32
CA ILE A 2 6.60 -25.88 -0.02
C ILE A 2 6.84 -24.49 -0.66
N GLY A 3 6.05 -23.47 -0.27
CA GLY A 3 6.21 -22.11 -0.76
C GLY A 3 7.53 -21.43 -0.38
N GLU A 4 8.12 -21.73 0.77
CA GLU A 4 9.42 -21.17 1.18
C GLU A 4 10.57 -21.78 0.37
N HIS A 5 10.47 -23.08 0.07
CA HIS A 5 11.47 -23.80 -0.70
C HIS A 5 11.51 -23.29 -2.15
N LEU A 6 10.36 -22.95 -2.75
CA LEU A 6 10.30 -22.37 -4.08
C LEU A 6 10.84 -20.93 -4.15
N ILE A 7 10.68 -20.15 -3.07
CA ILE A 7 11.27 -18.80 -2.95
C ILE A 7 12.79 -18.90 -2.83
N LYS A 8 13.31 -19.80 -1.99
CA LYS A 8 14.75 -20.06 -1.89
C LYS A 8 15.32 -20.55 -3.22
N LYS A 9 14.62 -21.47 -3.91
CA LYS A 9 15.05 -21.99 -5.22
C LYS A 9 15.10 -20.89 -6.29
N LYS A 10 14.07 -20.03 -6.41
CA LYS A 10 14.12 -18.88 -7.33
C LYS A 10 15.18 -17.85 -6.96
N LEU A 11 15.43 -17.61 -5.67
CA LEU A 11 16.47 -16.70 -5.21
C LEU A 11 17.87 -17.23 -5.58
N VAL A 12 18.08 -18.55 -5.44
CA VAL A 12 19.30 -19.26 -5.86
C VAL A 12 19.46 -19.30 -7.38
N GLU A 13 18.35 -19.30 -8.14
CA GLU A 13 18.35 -19.30 -9.61
C GLU A 13 18.64 -17.93 -10.23
N PHE A 14 18.53 -16.84 -9.46
CA PHE A 14 19.03 -15.50 -9.84
C PHE A 14 20.58 -15.40 -9.78
N LYS A 15 21.28 -16.47 -10.17
CA LYS A 15 22.75 -16.50 -10.35
C LYS A 15 23.30 -15.42 -11.29
N LYS A 16 22.42 -14.80 -12.09
CA LYS A 16 22.79 -13.74 -13.04
C LYS A 16 23.13 -12.41 -12.36
N PHE A 17 22.65 -12.16 -11.13
CA PHE A 17 22.84 -10.88 -10.45
C PHE A 17 23.28 -11.07 -9.00
N SER A 18 24.39 -10.43 -8.61
CA SER A 18 24.78 -10.30 -7.21
C SER A 18 23.81 -9.35 -6.52
N ILE A 19 22.89 -9.89 -5.73
CA ILE A 19 21.91 -9.11 -4.99
C ILE A 19 22.57 -8.61 -3.69
N PRO A 20 22.62 -7.29 -3.43
CA PRO A 20 23.12 -6.80 -2.16
C PRO A 20 22.18 -7.22 -1.02
N ILE A 21 22.73 -7.52 0.16
CA ILE A 21 21.98 -7.96 1.35
C ILE A 21 20.79 -7.03 1.65
N ARG A 22 20.98 -5.71 1.47
CA ARG A 22 19.93 -4.69 1.63
C ARG A 22 18.72 -4.87 0.70
N GLY A 23 18.89 -5.52 -0.45
CA GLY A 23 17.87 -5.77 -1.46
C GLY A 23 17.10 -7.08 -1.30
N GLU A 24 17.60 -8.02 -0.49
CA GLU A 24 16.99 -9.36 -0.35
C GLU A 24 15.56 -9.29 0.21
N GLU A 25 15.34 -8.47 1.24
CA GLU A 25 14.01 -8.29 1.81
C GLU A 25 13.02 -7.73 0.80
N PHE A 26 13.46 -6.77 -0.01
CA PHE A 26 12.64 -6.16 -1.04
C PHE A 26 12.24 -7.19 -2.09
N ILE A 27 13.19 -8.00 -2.55
CA ILE A 27 12.93 -9.07 -3.53
C ILE A 27 11.98 -10.12 -2.94
N LYS A 28 12.20 -10.54 -1.70
CA LYS A 28 11.32 -11.49 -0.99
C LYS A 28 9.89 -10.96 -0.91
N LYS A 29 9.71 -9.69 -0.51
CA LYS A 29 8.40 -9.01 -0.48
C LYS A 29 7.77 -8.94 -1.87
N SER A 30 8.55 -8.63 -2.90
CA SER A 30 8.09 -8.55 -4.30
C SER A 30 7.61 -9.91 -4.82
N ILE A 31 8.36 -10.98 -4.57
CA ILE A 31 7.97 -12.35 -4.95
C ILE A 31 6.69 -12.77 -4.21
N GLU A 32 6.59 -12.46 -2.91
CA GLU A 32 5.40 -12.79 -2.13
C GLU A 32 4.16 -12.05 -2.66
N LYS A 33 4.30 -10.77 -2.99
CA LYS A 33 3.24 -9.97 -3.63
C LYS A 33 2.80 -10.61 -4.94
N LYS A 34 3.73 -10.89 -5.86
CA LYS A 34 3.43 -11.54 -7.15
C LYS A 34 2.70 -12.87 -6.96
N ARG A 35 3.08 -13.66 -5.94
CA ARG A 35 2.39 -14.91 -5.62
C ARG A 35 0.97 -14.69 -5.09
N LYS A 36 0.73 -13.65 -4.28
CA LYS A 36 -0.61 -13.29 -3.79
C LYS A 36 -1.49 -12.82 -4.95
N ASP A 37 -0.97 -11.94 -5.79
CA ASP A 37 -1.67 -11.39 -6.96
C ASP A 37 -2.05 -12.51 -7.92
N TYR A 38 -1.11 -13.40 -8.25
CA TYR A 38 -1.36 -14.57 -9.09
C TYR A 38 -2.48 -15.48 -8.58
N LYS A 39 -2.53 -15.74 -7.26
CA LYS A 39 -3.64 -16.50 -6.65
C LYS A 39 -4.97 -15.76 -6.71
N CYS A 40 -4.94 -14.43 -6.62
CA CYS A 40 -6.12 -13.58 -6.77
C CYS A 40 -6.68 -13.68 -8.19
N ASP A 41 -5.81 -13.57 -9.20
CA ASP A 41 -6.18 -13.66 -10.61
C ASP A 41 -6.78 -15.03 -10.94
N LEU A 42 -6.13 -16.11 -10.48
CA LEU A 42 -6.66 -17.46 -10.61
C LEU A 42 -8.05 -17.60 -9.99
N LYS A 43 -8.24 -17.07 -8.77
CA LYS A 43 -9.55 -17.11 -8.12
C LYS A 43 -10.59 -16.37 -8.97
N THR A 44 -10.27 -15.19 -9.45
CA THR A 44 -11.15 -14.38 -10.29
C THR A 44 -11.49 -15.09 -11.60
N MET A 45 -10.53 -15.71 -12.28
CA MET A 45 -10.79 -16.41 -13.55
C MET A 45 -11.59 -17.71 -13.36
N TYR A 46 -11.23 -18.52 -12.37
CA TYR A 46 -11.77 -19.88 -12.25
C TYR A 46 -13.01 -19.96 -11.37
N VAL A 47 -13.08 -19.23 -10.25
CA VAL A 47 -14.25 -19.30 -9.35
C VAL A 47 -15.45 -18.56 -9.93
N THR A 48 -15.23 -17.53 -10.76
CA THR A 48 -16.34 -16.87 -11.48
C THR A 48 -16.91 -17.77 -12.58
N LYS A 49 -16.05 -18.52 -13.29
CA LYS A 49 -16.42 -19.42 -14.38
C LYS A 49 -16.99 -20.76 -13.89
N TYR A 50 -16.44 -21.32 -12.82
CA TYR A 50 -16.80 -22.63 -12.30
C TYR A 50 -17.25 -22.51 -10.83
N LYS A 51 -18.57 -22.65 -10.61
CA LYS A 51 -19.19 -22.45 -9.29
C LYS A 51 -19.06 -23.67 -8.37
N THR A 52 -18.91 -24.87 -8.93
CA THR A 52 -18.83 -26.12 -8.17
C THR A 52 -17.39 -26.59 -7.99
N LYS A 53 -17.13 -27.28 -6.88
CA LYS A 53 -15.81 -27.84 -6.58
C LYS A 53 -15.36 -28.80 -7.67
N ASP A 54 -16.26 -29.65 -8.16
CA ASP A 54 -15.92 -30.66 -9.17
C ASP A 54 -15.56 -30.04 -10.52
N ALA A 55 -16.27 -28.98 -10.92
CA ALA A 55 -15.94 -28.25 -12.14
C ALA A 55 -14.56 -27.56 -12.03
N LEU A 56 -14.23 -27.02 -10.85
CA LEU A 56 -12.91 -26.47 -10.57
C LEU A 56 -11.82 -27.53 -10.63
N MET A 57 -12.06 -28.73 -10.10
CA MET A 57 -11.08 -29.83 -10.16
C MET A 57 -10.83 -30.31 -11.58
N LYS A 58 -11.88 -30.45 -12.39
CA LYS A 58 -11.78 -30.87 -13.80
C LYS A 58 -11.04 -29.85 -14.67
N ASN A 59 -11.16 -28.56 -14.36
CA ASN A 59 -10.56 -27.47 -15.13
C ASN A 59 -9.26 -26.94 -14.50
N ARG A 60 -8.47 -27.80 -13.83
CA ARG A 60 -7.19 -27.42 -13.24
C ARG A 60 -6.20 -26.91 -14.31
N PRO A 61 -5.50 -25.78 -14.08
CA PRO A 61 -4.39 -25.38 -14.95
C PRO A 61 -3.25 -26.40 -14.94
N SER A 62 -2.74 -26.78 -16.12
CA SER A 62 -1.76 -27.87 -16.28
C SER A 62 -0.48 -27.67 -15.45
N HIS A 63 0.00 -26.44 -15.35
CA HIS A 63 1.24 -26.07 -14.66
C HIS A 63 1.11 -25.97 -13.12
N ILE A 64 -0.09 -26.09 -12.55
CA ILE A 64 -0.29 -26.07 -11.09
C ILE A 64 -0.44 -27.49 -10.58
N PRO A 65 0.41 -27.96 -9.64
CA PRO A 65 0.28 -29.31 -9.07
C PRO A 65 -1.10 -29.56 -8.45
N MET A 66 -1.62 -30.78 -8.60
CA MET A 66 -2.98 -31.14 -8.16
C MET A 66 -3.19 -30.86 -6.67
N ASP A 67 -2.25 -31.23 -5.81
CA ASP A 67 -2.35 -31.03 -4.36
C ASP A 67 -2.48 -29.55 -3.99
N GLN A 68 -1.74 -28.67 -4.69
CA GLN A 68 -1.82 -27.22 -4.48
C GLN A 68 -3.17 -26.69 -4.96
N TRP A 69 -3.68 -27.19 -6.07
CA TRP A 69 -4.98 -26.81 -6.61
C TRP A 69 -6.13 -27.21 -5.68
N ILE A 70 -6.07 -28.43 -5.13
CA ILE A 70 -7.06 -28.92 -4.16
C ILE A 70 -7.11 -28.03 -2.92
N GLY A 71 -5.95 -27.69 -2.35
CA GLY A 71 -5.87 -26.78 -1.21
C GLY A 71 -6.44 -25.39 -1.51
N LEU A 72 -6.11 -24.81 -2.68
CA LEU A 72 -6.59 -23.49 -3.08
C LEU A 72 -8.11 -23.44 -3.27
N THR A 73 -8.65 -24.35 -4.06
CA THR A 73 -10.09 -24.41 -4.35
C THR A 73 -10.92 -24.68 -3.10
N SER A 74 -10.45 -25.58 -2.23
CA SER A 74 -11.11 -25.89 -0.96
C SER A 74 -11.13 -24.67 -0.03
N TYR A 75 -10.01 -23.94 0.05
CA TYR A 75 -9.96 -22.68 0.81
C TYR A 75 -10.90 -21.61 0.24
N TRP A 76 -10.91 -21.39 -1.08
CA TRP A 76 -11.76 -20.36 -1.70
C TRP A 76 -13.25 -20.61 -1.53
N LEU A 77 -13.67 -21.88 -1.56
CA LEU A 77 -15.07 -22.28 -1.38
C LEU A 77 -15.48 -22.37 0.10
N SER A 78 -14.52 -22.36 1.03
CA SER A 78 -14.79 -22.41 2.47
C SER A 78 -15.61 -21.22 2.96
N ASP A 79 -16.48 -21.46 3.94
CA ASP A 79 -17.29 -20.41 4.54
C ASP A 79 -16.46 -19.35 5.24
N LYS A 80 -15.31 -19.73 5.82
CA LYS A 80 -14.37 -18.79 6.42
C LYS A 80 -13.88 -17.76 5.41
N ALA A 81 -13.50 -18.21 4.21
CA ALA A 81 -13.04 -17.31 3.15
C ALA A 81 -14.17 -16.43 2.61
N LYS A 82 -15.38 -16.99 2.44
CA LYS A 82 -16.57 -16.24 2.01
C LYS A 82 -16.97 -15.17 3.02
N LYS A 83 -17.07 -15.52 4.31
CA LYS A 83 -17.39 -14.58 5.41
C LYS A 83 -16.37 -13.44 5.46
N ARG A 84 -15.07 -13.73 5.38
CA ARG A 84 -14.01 -12.70 5.34
C ARG A 84 -14.18 -11.77 4.14
N SER A 85 -14.45 -12.32 2.96
CA SER A 85 -14.64 -11.52 1.75
C SER A 85 -15.88 -10.62 1.84
N GLN A 86 -16.98 -11.14 2.41
CA GLN A 86 -18.21 -10.37 2.62
C GLN A 86 -18.02 -9.25 3.64
N ALA A 87 -17.35 -9.53 4.77
CA ALA A 87 -17.02 -8.52 5.77
C ALA A 87 -16.16 -7.41 5.16
N ASN A 88 -15.10 -7.77 4.43
CA ASN A 88 -14.26 -6.78 3.73
C ASN A 88 -15.07 -5.94 2.73
N ARG A 89 -16.01 -6.54 1.99
CA ARG A 89 -16.89 -5.81 1.08
C ARG A 89 -17.77 -4.80 1.82
N ILE A 90 -18.35 -5.20 2.95
CA ILE A 90 -19.17 -4.31 3.80
C ILE A 90 -18.32 -3.18 4.38
N SER A 91 -17.14 -3.49 4.93
CA SER A 91 -16.22 -2.48 5.45
C SER A 91 -15.78 -1.48 4.39
N ARG A 92 -15.50 -1.95 3.17
CA ARG A 92 -15.16 -1.09 2.02
C ARG A 92 -16.35 -0.22 1.59
N ALA A 93 -17.57 -0.75 1.60
CA ALA A 93 -18.77 0.03 1.29
C ALA A 93 -19.06 1.12 2.34
N LYS A 94 -18.63 0.94 3.59
CA LYS A 94 -18.75 1.94 4.67
C LYS A 94 -17.64 3.01 4.66
N GLN A 95 -16.62 2.87 3.81
CA GLN A 95 -15.54 3.84 3.72
C GLN A 95 -16.03 5.11 3.03
N LYS A 96 -16.19 6.20 3.78
CA LYS A 96 -16.69 7.50 3.27
C LYS A 96 -15.59 8.35 2.62
N MET A 97 -14.45 8.51 3.30
CA MET A 97 -13.36 9.39 2.87
C MET A 97 -12.12 8.60 2.41
N PRO A 98 -12.05 8.14 1.15
CA PRO A 98 -10.85 7.52 0.62
C PRO A 98 -9.77 8.58 0.31
N HIS A 99 -8.53 8.30 0.74
CA HIS A 99 -7.37 9.06 0.29
C HIS A 99 -7.24 9.04 -1.24
N THR A 100 -7.20 10.22 -1.83
CA THR A 100 -7.20 10.50 -3.28
C THR A 100 -5.87 11.03 -3.82
N GLY A 101 -4.86 11.26 -2.97
CA GLY A 101 -3.52 11.73 -3.37
C GLY A 101 -2.69 10.77 -4.25
N GLY A 102 -3.22 9.59 -4.57
CA GLY A 102 -2.58 8.63 -5.47
C GLY A 102 -1.29 8.03 -4.90
N SER A 103 -0.31 7.77 -5.79
CA SER A 103 1.00 7.20 -5.42
C SER A 103 2.04 8.25 -5.06
N LYS A 104 1.68 9.54 -5.06
CA LYS A 104 2.58 10.59 -4.61
C LYS A 104 2.76 10.50 -3.10
N SER A 105 3.99 10.66 -2.65
CA SER A 105 4.25 10.76 -1.21
C SER A 105 3.72 12.10 -0.70
N ILE A 106 3.38 12.15 0.59
CA ILE A 106 2.96 13.41 1.24
C ILE A 106 4.06 14.46 1.11
N ALA A 107 5.33 14.09 1.31
CA ALA A 107 6.46 15.00 1.15
C ALA A 107 6.56 15.57 -0.28
N THR A 108 6.34 14.73 -1.30
CA THR A 108 6.29 15.19 -2.70
C THR A 108 5.13 16.16 -2.91
N LEU A 109 3.95 15.85 -2.37
CA LEU A 109 2.78 16.72 -2.47
C LEU A 109 2.99 18.07 -1.77
N MET A 110 3.63 18.07 -0.60
CA MET A 110 3.97 19.28 0.15
C MET A 110 4.95 20.15 -0.63
N ASN A 111 6.00 19.56 -1.19
CA ASN A 111 6.97 20.29 -2.01
C ASN A 111 6.35 20.88 -3.29
N GLU A 112 5.43 20.16 -3.94
CA GLU A 112 4.70 20.66 -5.12
C GLU A 112 3.74 21.81 -4.79
N LYS A 113 3.27 21.90 -3.54
CA LYS A 113 2.26 22.85 -3.08
C LYS A 113 2.84 24.00 -2.25
N ALA A 114 4.14 23.99 -2.01
CA ALA A 114 4.82 25.09 -1.36
C ALA A 114 4.78 26.33 -2.27
N ILE A 115 4.23 27.42 -1.75
CA ILE A 115 4.22 28.73 -2.41
C ILE A 115 5.28 29.57 -1.71
N ASP A 116 6.22 30.12 -2.48
CA ASP A 116 7.32 30.95 -1.96
C ASP A 116 8.17 30.29 -0.85
N GLY A 117 8.29 28.96 -0.89
CA GLY A 117 9.07 28.19 0.08
C GLY A 117 8.36 27.93 1.42
N ILE A 118 7.09 28.36 1.55
CA ILE A 118 6.26 28.06 2.71
C ILE A 118 5.56 26.73 2.47
N GLU A 119 5.83 25.74 3.32
CA GLU A 119 5.18 24.44 3.25
C GLU A 119 3.68 24.53 3.61
N PRO A 120 2.82 23.77 2.92
CA PRO A 120 1.41 23.73 3.22
C PRO A 120 1.15 23.11 4.60
N THR A 121 0.15 23.63 5.29
CA THR A 121 -0.29 23.14 6.60
C THR A 121 -0.84 21.73 6.48
N ARG A 122 -0.78 20.95 7.58
CA ARG A 122 -1.35 19.60 7.65
C ARG A 122 -2.81 19.54 7.19
N GLU A 123 -3.60 20.56 7.51
CA GLU A 123 -5.00 20.69 7.10
C GLU A 123 -5.13 20.84 5.58
N GLU A 124 -4.31 21.69 4.97
CA GLU A 124 -4.28 21.89 3.52
C GLU A 124 -3.87 20.60 2.80
N VAL A 125 -2.86 19.89 3.32
CA VAL A 125 -2.46 18.56 2.83
C VAL A 125 -3.61 17.56 2.98
N TYR A 126 -4.35 17.60 4.09
CA TYR A 126 -5.50 16.71 4.30
C TYR A 126 -6.63 16.99 3.30
N ILE A 127 -6.99 18.25 3.11
CA ILE A 127 -7.96 18.70 2.10
C ILE A 127 -7.53 18.21 0.72
N LEU A 128 -6.28 18.49 0.33
CA LEU A 128 -5.72 18.09 -0.96
C LEU A 128 -5.78 16.57 -1.18
N THR A 129 -5.51 15.78 -0.14
CA THR A 129 -5.46 14.33 -0.22
C THR A 129 -6.80 13.63 -0.06
N HIS A 130 -7.87 14.32 0.37
CA HIS A 130 -9.17 13.70 0.65
C HIS A 130 -10.35 14.36 -0.08
N THR A 131 -10.15 15.46 -0.83
CA THR A 131 -11.22 16.14 -1.60
C THR A 131 -11.03 16.09 -3.12
N MET A 132 -9.81 15.93 -3.62
CA MET A 132 -9.54 16.10 -5.04
C MET A 132 -9.53 14.76 -5.77
N ARG A 133 -10.59 14.46 -6.53
CA ARG A 133 -10.51 13.41 -7.57
C ARG A 133 -9.66 13.90 -8.75
N LYS A 134 -9.17 12.97 -9.59
CA LYS A 134 -8.45 13.30 -10.83
C LYS A 134 -9.23 14.25 -11.75
N ASP A 135 -10.56 14.23 -11.67
CA ASP A 135 -11.47 15.04 -12.48
C ASP A 135 -11.81 16.40 -11.84
N GLY A 136 -11.14 16.79 -10.74
CA GLY A 136 -11.36 18.07 -10.06
C GLY A 136 -12.69 18.19 -9.28
N LYS A 137 -13.54 17.16 -9.31
CA LYS A 137 -14.82 17.14 -8.59
C LYS A 137 -14.64 16.62 -7.14
N PRO A 138 -15.34 17.20 -6.15
CA PRO A 138 -15.37 16.67 -4.79
C PRO A 138 -15.85 15.21 -4.74
N PRO A 139 -15.41 14.41 -3.76
CA PRO A 139 -15.69 12.98 -3.74
C PRO A 139 -17.15 12.69 -3.36
N ASP A 140 -17.71 13.52 -2.47
CA ASP A 140 -19.11 13.60 -2.06
C ASP A 140 -19.31 14.95 -1.32
N GLU A 141 -20.57 15.37 -1.18
CA GLU A 141 -20.94 16.61 -0.48
C GLU A 141 -20.74 16.47 1.04
N GLU A 142 -20.92 15.27 1.59
CA GLU A 142 -20.77 14.96 3.01
C GLU A 142 -19.31 15.12 3.49
N SER A 143 -18.32 14.58 2.76
CA SER A 143 -16.90 14.75 3.11
C SER A 143 -16.43 16.18 2.88
N SER A 144 -17.02 16.87 1.89
CA SER A 144 -16.72 18.30 1.68
C SER A 144 -17.18 19.13 2.88
N ASN A 145 -18.39 18.84 3.40
CA ASN A 145 -18.96 19.56 4.54
C ASN A 145 -18.25 19.25 5.87
N THR A 146 -17.82 18.00 6.13
CA THR A 146 -17.05 17.68 7.33
C THR A 146 -15.69 18.37 7.35
N ILE A 147 -15.01 18.42 6.20
CA ILE A 147 -13.72 19.08 6.07
C ILE A 147 -13.83 20.60 6.30
N VAL A 148 -14.88 21.25 5.80
CA VAL A 148 -15.14 22.68 6.04
C VAL A 148 -15.49 22.97 7.51
N HIS A 149 -16.25 22.08 8.16
CA HIS A 149 -16.60 22.22 9.58
C HIS A 149 -15.39 22.05 10.51
N ASP A 150 -14.53 21.06 10.24
CA ASP A 150 -13.32 20.81 11.04
C ASP A 150 -12.29 21.94 10.87
N ALA A 151 -12.13 22.48 9.66
CA ALA A 151 -11.29 23.65 9.40
C ALA A 151 -11.76 24.91 10.14
N ASN A 152 -13.09 25.10 10.28
CA ASN A 152 -13.65 26.22 11.05
C ASN A 152 -13.61 26.00 12.57
N SER A 153 -13.54 24.76 13.05
CA SER A 153 -13.49 24.42 14.48
C SER A 153 -12.08 24.52 15.08
N GLY A 154 -11.03 24.44 14.25
CA GLY A 154 -9.63 24.62 14.64
C GLY A 154 -9.24 26.06 15.04
N ASN A 155 -10.08 27.07 14.78
CA ASN A 155 -9.76 28.47 15.08
C ASN A 155 -10.10 28.92 16.52
N LYS A 156 -10.14 27.97 17.47
CA LYS A 156 -10.33 28.25 18.91
C LYS A 156 -9.31 27.47 19.73
N GLN A 157 -8.03 27.80 19.55
CA GLN A 157 -6.95 27.86 20.56
C GLN A 157 -5.58 27.58 19.90
N ALA A 158 -4.84 28.65 19.63
CA ALA A 158 -3.38 28.59 19.50
C ALA A 158 -2.81 29.92 20.00
N THR A 159 -2.64 30.03 21.32
CA THR A 159 -1.68 30.99 21.89
C THR A 159 -0.30 30.57 21.40
N GLN A 160 0.38 31.45 20.66
CA GLN A 160 1.72 31.20 20.11
C GLN A 160 2.69 30.75 21.21
N ALA A 161 3.26 29.55 21.06
CA ALA A 161 4.45 29.14 21.78
C ALA A 161 5.71 29.70 21.07
N PRO A 162 6.80 30.01 21.79
CA PRO A 162 7.97 30.66 21.20
C PRO A 162 8.65 29.77 20.15
N ARG A 163 9.07 30.41 19.06
CA ARG A 163 9.81 29.82 17.93
C ARG A 163 11.15 29.25 18.40
N MET A 164 11.37 27.94 18.24
CA MET A 164 12.69 27.33 18.46
C MET A 164 13.67 27.86 17.40
N PRO A 165 14.88 28.31 17.77
CA PRO A 165 15.86 28.77 16.80
C PRO A 165 16.38 27.62 15.93
N SER A 166 16.47 27.90 14.64
CA SER A 166 17.02 27.03 13.60
C SER A 166 18.49 26.73 13.88
N VAL A 167 18.83 25.45 14.06
CA VAL A 167 20.22 25.02 14.02
C VAL A 167 20.60 24.78 12.56
N THR A 168 21.26 25.76 11.97
CA THR A 168 22.03 25.58 10.75
C THR A 168 23.22 24.69 11.06
N SER A 169 23.32 23.52 10.43
CA SER A 169 24.57 22.75 10.40
C SER A 169 25.05 22.67 8.95
N SER A 170 25.93 23.60 8.62
CA SER A 170 26.79 23.51 7.44
C SER A 170 28.15 24.11 7.79
N SER A 171 29.14 23.25 8.02
CA SER A 171 30.44 23.22 7.32
C SER A 171 31.62 22.73 8.19
N PHE A 172 32.30 21.71 7.64
CA PHE A 172 33.76 21.56 7.57
C PHE A 172 34.62 21.64 8.84
N PHE A 173 35.28 20.52 9.18
CA PHE A 173 36.75 20.54 9.30
C PHE A 173 37.36 19.20 8.88
N SER A 174 38.49 19.32 8.19
CA SER A 174 39.30 18.28 7.57
C SER A 174 40.54 18.00 8.43
N GLN A 175 41.02 16.76 8.35
CA GLN A 175 42.38 16.25 8.68
C GLN A 175 42.82 16.09 10.15
N GLY A 176 43.44 14.92 10.40
CA GLY A 176 44.31 14.62 11.53
C GLY A 176 44.58 13.12 11.69
N GLN A 177 45.78 12.68 11.36
CA GLN A 177 46.29 11.30 11.44
C GLN A 177 46.58 10.79 12.88
N THR A 178 46.92 9.49 12.93
CA THR A 178 47.89 8.75 13.80
C THR A 178 47.46 8.05 15.10
N ALA A 179 47.79 6.73 15.10
CA ALA A 179 48.28 5.82 16.16
C ALA A 179 47.45 5.66 17.45
N PHE A 180 47.16 4.48 17.99
CA PHE A 180 47.86 3.18 18.05
C PHE A 180 46.85 2.02 17.92
#